data_AF-A0A401SWD5-F1
#
_entry.id   AF-A0A401SWD5-F1
#
_cell.length_a   1.000
_cell.length_b   1.000
_cell.length_c   1.000
_cell.angle_alpha   90.00
_cell.angle_beta   90.00
_cell.angle_gamma   90.00
#
_symmetry.space_group_name_H-M   'P 1'
#
loop_
_entity.id
_entity.type
_entity.pdbx_description
1 polymer ?
#
loop_
_entity_poly.entity_id
_entity_poly.type
_entity_poly.pdbx_seq_one_letter_code
_entity_poly.pdbx_strand_id
1 'polypeptide(L)'
;MARFPLCLNSAILVLITCDFRLVTATDRPPAPVNVTVSHLKANSATVSWDVPEGDIIIGYAISQLRKDGQMQRSIREVNTTNRACVLWDLEEDTEYVIQVQSVGLNGESRASKRVQFRTLKETDWVPSNSSNKGEIIN
;
A
#
# COMPACT_ATOMS: atom_id res chain seq x y z
N MET A 1 -18.84 5.10 -68.25
CA MET A 1 -19.51 3.91 -67.71
C MET A 1 -18.70 3.41 -66.54
N ALA A 2 -19.28 3.47 -65.34
CA ALA A 2 -18.69 2.96 -64.10
C ALA A 2 -18.64 1.43 -64.12
N ARG A 3 -17.62 0.83 -63.50
CA ARG A 3 -17.73 -0.40 -62.69
C ARG A 3 -16.61 -0.44 -61.65
N PHE A 4 -17.00 -0.22 -60.39
CA PHE A 4 -16.24 -0.66 -59.22
C PHE A 4 -16.50 -2.15 -58.98
N PRO A 5 -15.49 -2.94 -58.59
CA PRO A 5 -15.71 -4.10 -57.76
C PRO A 5 -15.24 -3.78 -56.33
N LEU A 6 -16.23 -3.66 -55.43
CA LEU A 6 -16.06 -3.88 -54.01
C LEU A 6 -15.67 -5.35 -53.79
N CYS A 7 -14.45 -5.60 -53.32
CA CYS A 7 -14.15 -6.83 -52.60
C CYS A 7 -13.75 -6.45 -51.18
N LEU A 8 -14.79 -6.33 -50.36
CA LEU A 8 -14.75 -6.49 -48.92
C LEU A 8 -14.16 -7.88 -48.61
N ASN A 9 -13.11 -7.94 -47.81
CA ASN A 9 -13.01 -8.95 -46.77
C ASN A 9 -12.06 -8.45 -45.68
N SER A 10 -12.69 -7.72 -44.77
CA SER A 10 -12.26 -7.43 -43.41
C SER A 10 -12.13 -8.72 -42.61
N ALA A 11 -11.02 -9.42 -42.79
CA ALA A 11 -10.53 -10.46 -41.90
C ALA A 11 -9.04 -10.56 -42.22
N ILE A 12 -8.17 -9.89 -41.47
CA ILE A 12 -7.46 -10.51 -40.35
C ILE A 12 -7.35 -9.43 -39.24
N LEU A 13 -8.41 -9.33 -38.45
CA LEU A 13 -8.30 -8.94 -37.06
C LEU A 13 -7.82 -10.19 -36.32
N VAL A 14 -6.51 -10.43 -36.31
CA VAL A 14 -5.93 -11.29 -35.26
C VAL A 14 -5.32 -10.33 -34.27
N LEU A 15 -6.16 -10.01 -33.29
CA LEU A 15 -5.78 -9.51 -31.99
C LEU A 15 -4.58 -10.33 -31.52
N ILE A 16 -3.38 -9.77 -31.63
CA ILE A 16 -2.31 -10.13 -30.71
C ILE A 16 -2.66 -9.38 -29.42
N THR A 17 -3.76 -9.80 -28.78
CA THR A 17 -3.84 -9.69 -27.33
C THR A 17 -2.77 -10.62 -26.85
N CYS A 18 -1.59 -10.04 -26.68
CA CYS A 18 -0.61 -10.59 -25.77
C CYS A 18 -1.29 -10.53 -24.40
N ASP A 19 -2.13 -11.51 -24.10
CA ASP A 19 -2.27 -12.02 -22.74
C ASP A 19 -0.94 -12.71 -22.41
N PHE A 20 0.12 -11.91 -22.44
CA PHE A 20 1.35 -12.19 -21.77
C PHE A 20 1.00 -12.03 -20.29
N ARG A 21 0.35 -13.07 -19.74
CA ARG A 21 0.53 -13.43 -18.35
C ARG A 21 2.00 -13.79 -18.25
N LEU A 22 2.83 -12.75 -18.13
CA LEU A 22 4.19 -12.84 -17.67
C LEU A 22 4.10 -13.34 -16.23
N VAL A 23 3.91 -14.64 -16.07
CA VAL A 23 4.38 -15.34 -14.88
C VAL A 23 5.89 -15.38 -15.05
N THR A 24 6.54 -14.25 -14.84
CA THR A 24 7.90 -14.30 -14.35
C THR A 24 7.77 -15.02 -13.01
N ALA A 25 8.22 -16.27 -12.95
CA ALA A 25 8.78 -16.79 -11.72
C ALA A 25 10.01 -15.90 -11.41
N THR A 26 9.75 -14.68 -10.96
CA THR A 26 10.73 -13.95 -10.20
C THR A 26 10.92 -14.79 -8.96
N ASP A 27 12.15 -15.13 -8.63
CA ASP A 27 12.55 -15.78 -7.38
C ASP A 27 12.19 -14.95 -6.12
N ARG A 28 11.40 -13.89 -6.30
CA ARG A 28 11.01 -12.90 -5.31
C ARG A 28 9.53 -13.09 -4.97
N PRO A 29 9.15 -12.86 -3.69
CA PRO A 29 7.79 -13.08 -3.21
C PRO A 29 6.75 -12.17 -3.90
N PRO A 30 5.44 -12.46 -3.77
CA PRO A 30 4.40 -11.60 -4.31
C PRO A 30 4.39 -10.25 -3.59
N ALA A 31 4.00 -9.20 -4.33
CA ALA A 31 3.78 -7.89 -3.74
C ALA A 31 2.59 -7.93 -2.77
N PRO A 32 2.67 -7.22 -1.63
CA PRO A 32 1.53 -7.03 -0.75
C PRO A 32 0.36 -6.37 -1.47
N VAL A 33 -0.85 -6.79 -1.12
CA VAL A 33 -2.12 -6.30 -1.66
C VAL A 33 -2.99 -5.77 -0.52
N ASN A 34 -4.10 -5.10 -0.87
CA ASN A 34 -5.03 -4.53 0.12
C ASN A 34 -4.34 -3.69 1.21
N VAL A 35 -3.34 -2.90 0.81
CA VAL A 35 -2.65 -2.00 1.74
C VAL A 35 -3.63 -0.94 2.21
N THR A 36 -3.79 -0.83 3.53
CA THR A 36 -4.70 0.11 4.18
C THR A 36 -4.00 0.85 5.31
N VAL A 37 -4.54 2.02 5.65
CA VAL A 37 -4.09 2.84 6.77
C VAL A 37 -5.23 2.95 7.77
N SER A 38 -4.93 2.71 9.04
CA SER A 38 -5.87 2.73 10.17
C SER A 38 -5.22 3.37 11.40
N HIS A 39 -5.98 3.50 12.49
CA HIS A 39 -5.49 4.07 13.77
C HIS A 39 -4.74 5.40 13.59
N LEU A 40 -5.28 6.24 12.70
CA LEU A 40 -4.68 7.51 12.31
C LEU A 40 -4.68 8.48 13.48
N LYS A 41 -3.52 9.07 13.78
CA LYS A 41 -3.32 10.11 14.79
C LYS A 41 -2.54 11.28 14.19
N ALA A 42 -2.27 12.28 15.01
CA ALA A 42 -1.42 13.41 14.63
C ALA A 42 0.02 12.98 14.32
N ASN A 43 0.56 12.00 15.05
CA ASN A 43 1.97 11.61 14.97
C ASN A 43 2.21 10.14 14.59
N SER A 44 1.16 9.38 14.31
CA SER A 44 1.26 7.95 14.02
C SER A 44 0.10 7.43 13.20
N ALA A 45 0.31 6.30 12.54
CA ALA A 45 -0.70 5.57 11.80
C ALA A 45 -0.32 4.08 11.73
N THR A 46 -1.29 3.18 11.62
CA THR A 46 -1.03 1.76 11.39
C THR A 46 -1.26 1.43 9.92
N VAL A 47 -0.24 0.89 9.27
CA VAL A 47 -0.33 0.35 7.91
C VAL A 47 -0.52 -1.15 8.00
N SER A 48 -1.51 -1.69 7.29
CA SER A 48 -1.77 -3.14 7.21
C SER A 48 -1.92 -3.60 5.77
N TRP A 49 -1.67 -4.87 5.50
CA TRP A 49 -1.73 -5.44 4.16
C TRP A 49 -2.06 -6.94 4.17
N ASP A 50 -2.44 -7.45 3.00
CA ASP A 50 -2.56 -8.86 2.71
C ASP A 50 -1.42 -9.33 1.81
N VAL A 51 -1.20 -10.65 1.76
CA VAL A 51 -0.25 -11.29 0.87
C VAL A 51 -0.96 -12.45 0.16
N PRO A 52 -0.88 -12.52 -1.18
CA PRO A 52 -1.27 -13.72 -1.92
C PRO A 52 -0.53 -14.98 -1.43
N GLU A 53 -1.18 -16.13 -1.51
CA GLU A 53 -0.55 -17.41 -1.20
C GLU A 53 0.53 -17.76 -2.24
N GLY A 54 1.57 -18.49 -1.84
CA GLY A 54 2.50 -19.13 -2.78
C GLY A 54 3.97 -19.09 -2.42
N ASP A 55 4.43 -18.10 -1.64
CA ASP A 55 5.87 -17.90 -1.38
C ASP A 55 6.23 -17.73 0.11
N ILE A 56 7.47 -18.12 0.45
CA ILE A 56 8.04 -17.94 1.79
C ILE A 56 8.43 -16.47 1.97
N ILE A 57 7.72 -15.79 2.87
CA ILE A 57 8.01 -14.40 3.26
C ILE A 57 8.67 -14.42 4.63
N ILE A 58 9.80 -13.72 4.72
CA ILE A 58 10.58 -13.58 5.95
C ILE A 58 10.41 -12.20 6.58
N GLY A 59 9.69 -11.27 5.93
CA GLY A 59 9.50 -9.93 6.45
C GLY A 59 8.87 -8.98 5.43
N TYR A 60 8.88 -7.69 5.78
CA TYR A 60 8.30 -6.63 4.97
C TYR A 60 9.15 -5.35 5.02
N ALA A 61 9.11 -4.59 3.93
CA ALA A 61 9.70 -3.26 3.85
C ALA A 61 8.61 -2.24 3.52
N ILE A 62 8.51 -1.18 4.31
CA ILE A 62 7.55 -0.09 4.16
C ILE A 62 8.32 1.16 3.77
N SER A 63 8.05 1.66 2.56
CA SER A 63 8.54 2.95 2.11
C SER A 63 7.51 4.02 2.43
N GLN A 64 7.95 5.09 3.09
CA GLN A 64 7.16 6.25 3.46
C GLN A 64 7.79 7.50 2.86
N LEU A 65 6.98 8.33 2.20
CA LEU A 65 7.39 9.60 1.61
C LEU A 65 6.42 10.69 2.01
N ARG A 66 6.92 11.79 2.58
CA ARG A 66 6.13 13.02 2.75
C ARG A 66 5.90 13.65 1.38
N LYS A 67 4.68 14.09 1.08
CA LYS A 67 4.30 14.47 -0.29
C LYS A 67 5.03 15.71 -0.81
N ASP A 68 5.50 16.58 0.07
CA ASP A 68 6.36 17.71 -0.28
C ASP A 68 7.81 17.32 -0.58
N GLY A 69 8.15 16.03 -0.45
CA GLY A 69 9.46 15.45 -0.77
C GLY A 69 10.55 15.69 0.27
N GLN A 70 10.26 16.35 1.40
CA GLN A 70 11.29 16.69 2.39
C GLN A 70 11.70 15.51 3.28
N MET A 71 10.90 14.44 3.31
CA MET A 71 11.16 13.28 4.14
C MET A 71 10.85 11.98 3.39
N GLN A 72 11.80 11.05 3.39
CA GLN A 72 11.62 9.67 2.98
C GLN A 72 12.19 8.75 4.05
N ARG A 73 11.43 7.73 4.44
CA ARG A 73 11.84 6.70 5.40
C ARG A 73 11.55 5.32 4.84
N SER A 74 12.45 4.37 5.09
CA SER A 74 12.19 2.95 4.87
C SER A 74 12.26 2.23 6.20
N ILE A 75 11.21 1.47 6.52
CA ILE A 75 11.13 0.63 7.70
C ILE A 75 11.18 -0.82 7.22
N ARG A 76 12.06 -1.63 7.81
CA ARG A 76 12.22 -3.03 7.40
C ARG A 76 12.11 -3.94 8.63
N GLU A 77 11.13 -4.82 8.61
CA GLU A 77 10.92 -5.82 9.66
C GLU A 77 11.18 -7.21 9.07
N VAL A 78 12.09 -7.97 9.66
CA VAL A 78 12.41 -9.36 9.27
C VAL A 78 12.17 -10.31 10.42
N ASN A 79 12.10 -11.61 10.11
CA ASN A 79 11.70 -12.67 11.03
C ASN A 79 10.30 -12.42 11.62
N THR A 80 9.39 -11.89 10.80
CA THR A 80 8.02 -11.58 11.19
C THR A 80 7.04 -12.07 10.14
N THR A 81 5.90 -12.54 10.61
CA THR A 81 4.71 -12.79 9.77
C THR A 81 3.66 -11.69 9.96
N ASN A 82 3.92 -10.71 10.84
CA ASN A 82 3.00 -9.62 11.11
C ASN A 82 2.75 -8.83 9.83
N ARG A 83 1.48 -8.61 9.52
CA ARG A 83 1.04 -7.92 8.29
C ARG A 83 0.57 -6.50 8.58
N ALA A 84 1.13 -5.92 9.63
CA ALA A 84 0.90 -4.55 10.03
C ALA A 84 2.16 -3.94 10.64
N CYS A 85 2.38 -2.66 10.37
CA CYS A 85 3.47 -1.85 10.91
C CYS A 85 2.91 -0.51 11.38
N VAL A 86 3.30 -0.07 12.57
CA VAL A 86 3.00 1.28 13.05
C VAL A 86 4.03 2.23 12.47
N LEU A 87 3.59 3.33 11.88
CA LEU A 87 4.42 4.47 11.54
C LEU A 87 4.41 5.46 12.72
N TRP A 88 5.57 5.98 13.07
CA TRP A 88 5.78 6.88 14.21
C TRP A 88 6.56 8.14 13.80
N ASP A 89 6.60 9.13 14.68
CA ASP A 89 7.21 10.45 14.45
C ASP A 89 6.72 11.10 13.16
N LEU A 90 5.41 11.02 12.93
CA LEU A 90 4.76 11.75 11.83
C LEU A 90 4.49 13.19 12.25
N GLU A 91 4.48 14.08 11.28
CA GLU A 91 4.01 15.45 11.48
C GLU A 91 2.49 15.48 11.35
N GLU A 92 1.84 16.35 12.13
CA GLU A 92 0.38 16.53 12.08
C GLU A 92 -0.08 17.23 10.78
N ASP A 93 -1.35 17.05 10.40
CA ASP A 93 -1.95 17.62 9.17
C ASP A 93 -1.10 17.45 7.90
N THR A 94 -0.33 16.36 7.84
CA THR A 94 0.72 16.16 6.83
C THR A 94 0.40 14.96 5.96
N GLU A 95 0.59 15.15 4.66
CA GLU A 95 0.25 14.14 3.66
C GLU A 95 1.44 13.25 3.33
N TYR A 96 1.22 11.93 3.42
CA TYR A 96 2.21 10.89 3.18
C TYR A 96 1.73 9.95 2.07
N VAL A 97 2.70 9.39 1.35
CA VAL A 97 2.53 8.28 0.41
C VAL A 97 3.32 7.09 0.94
N ILE A 98 2.68 5.92 0.97
CA ILE A 98 3.30 4.67 1.40
C ILE A 98 3.22 3.58 0.33
N GLN A 99 4.20 2.68 0.36
CA GLN A 99 4.21 1.42 -0.37
C GLN A 99 4.82 0.33 0.51
N VAL A 100 4.39 -0.91 0.31
CA VAL A 100 4.89 -2.08 1.04
C VAL A 100 5.47 -3.09 0.05
N GLN A 101 6.55 -3.75 0.44
CA GLN A 101 7.18 -4.86 -0.27
C GLN A 101 7.27 -6.07 0.67
N SER A 102 7.05 -7.26 0.12
CA SER A 102 7.36 -8.52 0.79
C SER A 102 8.87 -8.76 0.70
N VAL A 103 9.47 -9.22 1.78
CA VAL A 103 10.88 -9.61 1.83
C VAL A 103 10.95 -11.14 1.82
N GLY A 104 11.60 -11.70 0.81
CA GLY A 104 11.89 -13.13 0.70
C GLY A 104 13.39 -13.40 0.81
N LEU A 105 13.77 -14.67 0.70
CA LEU A 105 15.18 -15.09 0.76
C LEU A 105 16.00 -14.50 -0.40
N ASN A 106 15.41 -14.38 -1.58
CA ASN A 106 16.10 -13.94 -2.79
C ASN A 106 15.81 -12.45 -3.12
N GLY A 107 15.35 -11.71 -2.12
CA GLY A 107 15.14 -10.27 -2.18
C GLY A 107 13.68 -9.84 -2.06
N GLU A 108 13.43 -8.58 -2.41
CA GLU A 108 12.14 -7.92 -2.18
C GLU A 108 11.23 -8.00 -3.39
N SER A 109 9.93 -8.18 -3.14
CA SER A 109 8.90 -8.10 -4.17
C SER A 109 8.89 -6.75 -4.87
N ARG A 110 8.10 -6.65 -5.95
CA ARG A 110 7.63 -5.34 -6.41
C ARG A 110 6.88 -4.61 -5.29
N ALA A 111 6.90 -3.29 -5.31
CA ALA A 111 6.13 -2.48 -4.39
C ALA A 111 4.61 -2.61 -4.64
N SER A 112 3.82 -2.55 -3.57
CA SER A 112 2.37 -2.47 -3.62
C SER A 112 1.89 -1.22 -4.40
N LYS A 113 0.58 -1.13 -4.62
CA LYS A 113 -0.04 0.15 -5.02
C LYS A 113 0.28 1.22 -3.95
N ARG A 114 0.47 2.46 -4.41
CA ARG A 114 0.65 3.62 -3.54
C ARG A 114 -0.63 3.89 -2.76
N VAL A 115 -0.49 4.08 -1.47
CA VAL A 115 -1.58 4.52 -0.59
C VAL A 115 -1.21 5.89 -0.04
N GLN A 116 -2.13 6.85 -0.16
CA GLN A 116 -1.96 8.20 0.34
C GLN A 116 -2.85 8.40 1.55
N PHE A 117 -2.32 9.02 2.59
CA PHE A 117 -3.08 9.39 3.77
C PHE A 117 -2.57 10.72 4.33
N ARG A 118 -3.37 11.36 5.17
CA ARG A 118 -3.00 12.56 5.90
C ARG A 118 -3.15 12.30 7.38
N THR A 119 -2.19 12.70 8.20
CA THR A 119 -2.31 12.66 9.66
C THR A 119 -3.37 13.63 10.17
N LEU A 120 -3.89 13.37 11.36
CA LEU A 120 -4.84 14.29 12.01
C LEU A 120 -4.13 15.54 12.54
N LYS A 121 -4.89 16.53 12.99
CA LYS A 121 -4.37 17.56 13.90
C LYS A 121 -4.42 17.07 15.33
N GLU A 122 -3.52 17.54 16.19
CA GLU A 122 -3.54 17.18 17.61
C GLU A 122 -4.85 17.62 18.29
N THR A 123 -5.46 18.71 17.84
CA THR A 123 -6.78 19.19 18.32
C THR A 123 -7.95 18.27 17.96
N ASP A 124 -7.78 17.39 16.97
CA ASP A 124 -8.81 16.44 16.56
C ASP A 124 -8.77 15.16 17.41
N TRP A 125 -7.76 15.02 18.28
CA TRP A 125 -7.65 13.91 19.23
C TRP A 125 -8.54 14.16 20.45
N VAL A 126 -9.67 13.46 20.53
CA VAL A 126 -10.51 13.41 21.75
C VAL A 126 -9.97 12.31 22.67
N PRO A 127 -9.41 12.62 23.85
CA PRO A 127 -9.03 11.59 24.80
C PRO A 127 -10.29 11.01 25.43
N SER A 128 -10.52 9.71 25.25
CA SER A 128 -11.54 8.95 25.97
C SER A 128 -11.16 8.79 27.45
N ASN A 129 -11.14 9.87 28.24
CA ASN A 129 -11.16 9.76 29.70
C ASN A 129 -11.64 11.06 30.37
N SER A 130 -12.96 11.28 30.37
CA SER A 130 -13.61 12.36 31.12
C SER A 130 -14.90 11.92 31.81
N SER A 131 -14.95 10.69 32.32
CA SER A 131 -15.98 10.29 33.28
C SER A 131 -15.34 9.66 34.50
N ASN A 132 -15.12 10.50 35.52
CA ASN A 132 -15.39 10.25 36.94
C ASN A 132 -14.54 11.20 37.79
N LYS A 133 -14.94 12.48 37.83
CA LYS A 133 -14.56 13.37 38.91
C LYS A 133 -15.78 14.18 39.34
N GLY A 134 -16.30 13.83 40.52
CA GLY A 134 -17.14 14.71 41.31
C GLY A 134 -18.59 14.30 41.45
N GLU A 135 -18.88 13.43 42.42
CA GLU A 135 -20.07 13.60 43.25
C GLU A 135 -19.69 13.26 44.69
N ILE A 136 -19.07 14.23 45.37
CA ILE A 136 -19.14 14.34 46.83
C ILE A 136 -20.27 15.34 47.05
N ILE A 137 -21.44 14.88 47.49
CA ILE A 137 -22.39 15.70 48.22
C ILE A 137 -22.96 14.90 49.40
N ASN A 138 -22.65 15.44 50.59
CA ASN A 138 -23.24 15.28 51.92
C ASN A 138 -23.29 13.90 52.57
#